data_AF-A0A7V8WFY7-F1
#
_entry.id   AF-A0A7V8WFY7-F1
#
_cell.length_a   1.000
_cell.length_b   1.000
_cell.length_c   1.000
_cell.angle_alpha   90.00
_cell.angle_beta   90.00
_cell.angle_gamma   90.00
#
_symmetry.space_group_name_H-M   'P 1'
#
loop_
_entity.id
_entity.type
_entity.pdbx_description
1 polymer ?
#
loop_
_entity_poly.entity_id
_entity_poly.type
_entity_poly.pdbx_seq_one_letter_code
_entity_poly.pdbx_strand_id
1 'polypeptide(L)'
;MLKVLALCAAGSLGLAVLAAAASAQGQPPRNPPPPPMSADLKVGDMAPDFALQGSDGKVHKLSEYKGRTVVLAWFPKAFTGG
;
A
#
# COMPACT_ATOMS: atom_id res chain seq x y z
N MET A 1 38.51 9.47 28.51
CA MET A 1 39.43 9.11 29.60
C MET A 1 38.53 8.86 30.80
N LEU A 2 38.38 7.68 31.41
CA LEU A 2 39.25 6.54 31.59
C LEU A 2 38.30 5.36 31.97
N LYS A 3 38.37 4.24 31.24
CA LYS A 3 37.62 3.01 31.53
C LYS A 3 38.37 2.17 32.58
N VAL A 4 37.61 1.26 33.19
CA VAL A 4 38.01 -0.04 33.74
C VAL A 4 38.24 -0.12 35.25
N LEU A 5 37.34 -0.84 35.93
CA LEU A 5 37.64 -2.01 36.78
C LEU A 5 36.32 -2.79 36.93
N ALA A 6 36.21 -3.99 36.36
CA ALA A 6 36.39 -5.29 37.06
C ALA A 6 35.13 -5.70 37.85
N LEU A 7 34.64 -6.94 37.93
CA LEU A 7 34.95 -8.28 37.41
C LEU A 7 33.82 -9.17 37.99
N CYS A 8 33.48 -10.28 37.33
CA CYS A 8 32.88 -11.55 37.84
C CYS A 8 31.84 -12.06 36.83
N ALA A 9 31.67 -13.34 36.53
CA ALA A 9 32.50 -14.54 36.56
C ALA A 9 31.70 -15.59 35.74
N ALA A 10 32.42 -16.42 35.01
CA ALA A 10 32.10 -17.73 34.46
C ALA A 10 30.64 -18.28 34.45
N GLY A 11 30.21 -18.69 33.25
CA GLY A 11 29.89 -20.10 33.01
C GLY A 11 28.43 -20.53 33.12
N SER A 12 27.81 -20.80 31.96
CA SER A 12 27.17 -22.10 31.68
C SER A 12 26.69 -22.14 30.24
N LEU A 13 27.23 -23.09 29.47
CA LEU A 13 26.64 -23.56 28.23
C LEU A 13 25.25 -24.14 28.55
N GLY A 14 24.20 -23.53 28.02
CA GLY A 14 22.83 -24.00 28.08
C GLY A 14 22.25 -24.09 26.67
N LEU A 15 21.86 -25.30 26.31
CA LEU A 15 21.38 -25.78 25.02
C LEU A 15 20.02 -25.16 24.62
N ALA A 16 19.94 -24.68 23.38
CA ALA A 16 18.78 -24.54 22.48
C ALA A 16 17.36 -24.31 23.07
N VAL A 17 16.77 -23.13 22.79
CA VAL A 17 15.34 -23.03 22.42
C VAL A 17 15.16 -22.04 21.27
N LEU A 18 14.63 -22.58 20.18
CA LEU A 18 14.11 -21.93 18.99
C LEU A 18 12.97 -20.96 19.34
N ALA A 19 13.10 -19.69 18.99
CA ALA A 19 11.96 -18.78 18.87
C ALA A 19 12.11 -17.97 17.57
N ALA A 20 11.59 -18.56 16.48
CA ALA A 20 11.25 -17.82 15.28
C ALA A 20 10.10 -16.87 15.64
N ALA A 21 10.42 -15.69 16.16
CA ALA A 21 9.51 -14.56 16.17
C ALA A 21 9.42 -14.07 14.72
N ALA A 22 8.61 -14.78 13.93
CA ALA A 22 7.99 -14.23 12.74
C ALA A 22 7.30 -12.94 13.21
N SER A 23 7.94 -11.81 12.98
CA SER A 23 7.30 -10.51 13.08
C SER A 23 6.17 -10.53 12.06
N ALA A 24 4.99 -10.91 12.56
CA ALA A 24 3.71 -10.52 12.04
C ALA A 24 3.65 -8.99 12.12
N GLN A 25 4.40 -8.32 11.23
CA GLN A 25 4.03 -6.99 10.81
C GLN A 25 2.71 -7.19 10.09
N GLY A 26 1.63 -6.87 10.81
CA GLY A 26 0.29 -6.76 10.24
C GLY A 26 0.44 -5.95 8.96
N GLN A 27 0.24 -6.63 7.85
CA GLN A 27 0.34 -5.99 6.55
C GLN A 27 -0.66 -4.83 6.59
N PRO A 28 -0.27 -3.57 6.24
CA PRO A 28 -1.27 -2.53 6.01
C PRO A 28 -2.35 -3.11 5.08
N PRO A 29 -3.64 -2.74 5.27
CA PRO A 29 -4.73 -3.34 4.51
C PRO A 29 -4.31 -3.45 3.05
N ARG A 30 -4.04 -4.69 2.59
CA ARG A 30 -3.63 -4.91 1.22
C ARG A 30 -4.84 -4.48 0.41
N ASN A 31 -4.71 -3.41 -0.37
CA ASN A 31 -5.67 -3.18 -1.43
C ASN A 31 -5.73 -4.49 -2.23
N PRO A 32 -6.93 -5.02 -2.51
CA PRO A 32 -7.05 -6.20 -3.34
C PRO A 32 -6.26 -5.97 -4.64
N PRO A 33 -5.60 -7.00 -5.18
CA PRO A 33 -4.89 -6.88 -6.44
C PRO A 33 -5.86 -6.29 -7.48
N PRO A 34 -5.43 -5.31 -8.28
CA PRO A 34 -6.29 -4.74 -9.29
C PRO A 34 -6.82 -5.86 -10.19
N PRO A 35 -8.09 -5.79 -10.64
CA PRO A 35 -8.61 -6.76 -11.59
C PRO A 35 -7.70 -6.82 -12.82
N PRO A 36 -7.63 -7.98 -13.51
CA PRO A 36 -6.79 -8.13 -14.70
C PRO A 36 -7.09 -7.00 -15.68
N MET A 37 -6.07 -6.22 -16.03
CA MET A 37 -6.14 -4.96 -16.81
C MET A 37 -6.44 -5.18 -18.31
N SER A 38 -7.13 -6.27 -18.64
CA SER A 38 -7.38 -6.75 -20.01
C SER A 38 -8.86 -7.00 -20.28
N ALA A 39 -9.74 -6.37 -19.51
CA ALA A 39 -11.16 -6.37 -19.82
C ALA A 39 -11.46 -5.18 -20.73
N ASP A 40 -11.80 -5.46 -21.99
CA ASP A 40 -12.43 -4.47 -22.85
C ASP A 40 -13.73 -4.00 -22.17
N LEU A 41 -13.78 -2.72 -21.79
CA LEU A 41 -14.97 -2.14 -21.19
C LEU A 41 -16.04 -1.99 -22.27
N LYS A 42 -17.22 -2.54 -22.03
CA LYS A 42 -18.41 -2.35 -22.88
C LYS A 42 -19.48 -1.55 -22.15
N VAL A 43 -20.39 -0.97 -22.93
CA VAL A 43 -21.55 -0.25 -22.39
C VAL A 43 -22.37 -1.19 -21.50
N GLY A 44 -22.77 -0.70 -20.33
CA GLY A 44 -23.53 -1.46 -19.35
C GLY A 44 -22.66 -2.17 -18.30
N ASP A 45 -21.35 -2.28 -18.52
CA ASP A 45 -20.45 -2.79 -17.47
C ASP A 45 -20.42 -1.84 -16.28
N MET A 46 -20.31 -2.43 -15.08
CA MET A 46 -20.02 -1.63 -13.90
C MET A 46 -18.61 -1.05 -14.03
N ALA A 47 -18.52 0.28 -13.96
CA ALA A 47 -17.24 0.97 -13.99
C ALA A 47 -16.32 0.45 -12.86
N PRO A 48 -15.08 0.04 -13.16
CA PRO A 48 -14.11 -0.36 -12.14
C PRO A 48 -13.86 0.77 -11.14
N ASP A 49 -13.79 0.45 -9.85
CA ASP A 49 -13.46 1.45 -8.85
C ASP A 49 -11.97 1.83 -8.96
N PHE A 50 -11.68 3.12 -8.76
CA PHE A 50 -10.32 3.65 -8.75
C PHE A 50 -10.24 4.83 -7.79
N ALA A 51 -9.02 5.14 -7.37
CA ALA A 51 -8.71 6.29 -6.53
C ALA A 51 -7.55 7.08 -7.16
N LEU A 52 -7.71 8.39 -7.30
CA LEU A 52 -6.71 9.27 -7.91
C LEU A 52 -6.46 10.49 -7.03
N GLN A 53 -5.21 10.94 -7.01
CA GLN A 53 -4.82 12.19 -6.37
C GLN A 53 -5.31 13.37 -7.22
N GLY A 54 -6.10 14.25 -6.62
CA GLY A 54 -6.55 15.50 -7.23
C GLY A 54 -5.54 16.63 -7.06
N SER A 55 -5.63 17.63 -7.94
CA SER A 55 -4.88 18.89 -7.85
C SER A 55 -5.26 19.74 -6.62
N ASP A 56 -6.37 19.40 -5.96
CA ASP A 56 -6.82 19.99 -4.70
C ASP A 56 -6.15 19.37 -3.46
N GLY A 57 -5.22 18.42 -3.65
CA GLY A 57 -4.54 17.72 -2.57
C GLY A 57 -5.35 16.59 -1.95
N LYS A 58 -6.56 16.30 -2.43
CA LYS A 58 -7.40 15.19 -1.94
C LYS A 58 -7.28 13.96 -2.82
N VAL A 59 -7.50 12.79 -2.24
CA VAL A 59 -7.73 11.56 -3.00
C VAL A 59 -9.22 11.46 -3.30
N HIS A 60 -9.56 11.26 -4.57
CA HIS A 60 -10.93 11.09 -5.04
C HIS A 60 -11.15 9.63 -5.44
N LYS A 61 -12.20 8.99 -4.91
CA LYS A 61 -12.60 7.62 -5.27
C LYS A 61 -13.85 7.64 -6.14
N LEU A 62 -13.92 6.80 -7.18
CA LEU A 62 -15.12 6.74 -8.03
C LEU A 62 -16.39 6.43 -7.22
N SER A 63 -16.27 5.57 -6.20
CA SER A 63 -17.36 5.25 -5.27
C SER A 63 -17.97 6.45 -4.52
N GLU A 64 -17.24 7.56 -4.34
CA GLU A 64 -17.76 8.80 -3.71
C GLU A 64 -18.76 9.53 -4.62
N TYR A 65 -18.82 9.17 -5.91
CA TYR A 65 -19.68 9.81 -6.90
C TYR A 65 -20.93 9.01 -7.25
N LYS A 66 -21.27 7.96 -6.49
CA LYS A 66 -22.51 7.20 -6.69
C LYS A 66 -23.75 8.11 -6.69
N GLY A 67 -24.70 7.80 -7.57
CA GLY A 67 -25.91 8.62 -7.77
C GLY A 67 -25.70 9.88 -8.63
N ARG A 68 -24.47 10.14 -9.11
CA ARG A 68 -24.15 11.23 -10.02
C ARG A 68 -23.66 10.69 -11.36
N THR A 69 -23.95 11.42 -12.43
CA THR A 69 -23.31 11.17 -13.73
C THR A 69 -21.86 11.67 -13.69
N VAL A 70 -20.92 10.81 -14.07
CA VAL A 70 -19.48 11.09 -14.08
C VAL A 70 -18.96 10.90 -15.49
N VAL A 71 -18.16 11.85 -15.97
CA VAL A 71 -17.44 11.75 -17.25
C VAL A 71 -15.96 11.60 -16.95
N LEU A 72 -15.32 10.62 -17.59
CA LEU A 72 -13.88 10.42 -17.50
C LEU A 72 -13.24 10.79 -18.84
N ALA A 73 -12.19 11.60 -18.77
CA ALA A 73 -11.40 12.03 -19.90
C ALA A 73 -9.92 11.72 -19.62
N TRP A 74 -9.28 10.99 -20.52
CA TRP A 74 -7.88 10.61 -20.42
C TRP A 74 -7.09 11.31 -21.52
N PHE A 75 -5.91 11.78 -21.16
CA PHE A 75 -4.97 12.41 -22.08
C PHE A 75 -3.55 11.98 -21.68
N PRO A 76 -2.59 11.88 -22.62
CA PRO A 76 -1.21 11.53 -22.29
C PRO A 76 -0.54 12.55 -21.35
N LYS A 77 -0.84 13.84 -21.56
CA LYS A 77 -0.33 14.95 -20.75
C LYS A 77 -1.30 16.13 -20.76
N ALA A 78 -1.52 16.74 -19.60
CA ALA A 78 -2.37 17.92 -19.49
C ALA A 78 -1.67 19.14 -20.12
N PHE A 79 -2.47 20.10 -20.60
CA PHE A 79 -1.99 21.40 -21.09
C PHE A 79 -1.03 21.33 -22.29
N THR A 80 -1.22 20.37 -23.20
CA THR A 80 -0.49 20.28 -24.47
C THR A 80 -1.44 20.39 -25.66
N GLY A 81 -0.93 20.84 -26.82
CA GLY A 81 -1.58 20.59 -28.10
C GLY A 81 -1.47 19.10 -28.41
N GLY A 82 -2.60 18.45 -28.66
CA GLY A 82 -2.69 17.01 -28.89
C GLY A 82 -1.94 16.52 -30.12
#